data_AF-A0A0E9LZZ3-F1
#
_entry.id   AF-A0A0E9LZZ3-F1
#
_cell.length_a   1.000
_cell.length_b   1.000
_cell.length_c   1.000
_cell.angle_alpha   90.00
_cell.angle_beta   90.00
_cell.angle_gamma   90.00
#
_symmetry.space_group_name_H-M   'P 1'
#
loop_
_entity.id
_entity.type
_entity.pdbx_description
1 polymer ?
#
loop_
_entity_poly.entity_id
_entity_poly.type
_entity_poly.pdbx_seq_one_letter_code
_entity_poly.pdbx_strand_id
1 'polypeptide(L)'
;MANFRYSQDNAHRSKSNLLLSAIIVLLILNITFQLWFLFGALNNALQENLEFAIYTAIGSIVMAVFSFWILNYLPDPQKSESKK
;
A
#
# COMPACT_ATOMS: atom_id res chain seq x y z
N MET A 1 7.62 -15.02 -35.47
CA MET A 1 8.06 -13.76 -34.81
C MET A 1 7.08 -13.25 -33.74
N ALA A 2 5.76 -13.41 -33.90
CA ALA A 2 4.77 -12.99 -32.88
C ALA A 2 5.02 -13.60 -31.49
N ASN A 3 5.31 -14.91 -31.42
CA ASN A 3 5.58 -15.62 -30.15
C ASN A 3 6.83 -15.11 -29.39
N PHE A 4 7.81 -14.55 -30.10
CA PHE A 4 9.05 -14.06 -29.48
C PHE A 4 8.83 -12.69 -28.82
N ARG A 5 8.08 -11.80 -29.48
CA ARG A 5 7.67 -10.50 -28.91
C ARG A 5 6.69 -10.70 -27.74
N TYR A 6 5.73 -11.61 -27.89
CA TYR A 6 4.82 -11.99 -26.81
C TYR A 6 5.58 -12.58 -25.60
N SER A 7 6.59 -13.42 -25.83
CA SER A 7 7.43 -13.96 -24.75
C SER A 7 8.24 -12.87 -24.04
N GLN A 8 8.76 -11.86 -24.77
CA GLN A 8 9.49 -10.73 -24.17
C GLN A 8 8.57 -9.79 -23.39
N ASP A 9 7.38 -9.48 -23.92
CA ASP A 9 6.36 -8.69 -23.21
C ASP A 9 5.91 -9.41 -21.92
N ASN A 10 5.81 -10.73 -21.95
CA ASN A 10 5.49 -11.53 -20.76
C ASN A 10 6.67 -11.72 -19.79
N ALA A 11 7.93 -11.63 -20.23
CA ALA A 11 9.08 -11.62 -19.32
C ALA A 11 9.16 -10.31 -18.51
N HIS A 12 8.66 -9.20 -19.07
CA HIS A 12 8.55 -7.92 -18.36
C HIS A 12 7.46 -7.91 -17.26
N ARG A 13 6.56 -8.91 -17.26
CA ARG A 13 5.47 -9.12 -16.28
C ARG A 13 5.97 -9.29 -14.84
N SER A 14 7.18 -9.82 -14.66
CA SER A 14 7.81 -9.93 -13.33
C SER A 14 7.93 -8.56 -12.64
N LYS A 15 8.17 -7.48 -13.40
CA LYS A 15 8.31 -6.13 -12.85
C LYS A 15 6.98 -5.58 -12.31
N SER A 16 5.88 -5.78 -13.04
CA SER A 16 4.53 -5.36 -12.59
C SER A 16 4.09 -6.14 -11.35
N ASN A 17 4.34 -7.45 -11.30
CA ASN A 17 4.05 -8.26 -10.11
C ASN A 17 4.90 -7.84 -8.90
N LEU A 18 6.17 -7.52 -9.11
CA LEU A 18 7.06 -7.02 -8.06
C LEU A 18 6.60 -5.65 -7.54
N LEU A 19 6.20 -4.73 -8.43
CA LEU A 19 5.65 -3.43 -8.05
C LEU A 19 4.36 -3.58 -7.23
N LEU A 20 3.43 -4.43 -7.68
CA LEU A 20 2.20 -4.72 -6.94
C LEU A 20 2.50 -5.30 -5.55
N SER A 21 3.42 -6.26 -5.46
CA SER A 21 3.86 -6.85 -4.19
C SER A 21 4.45 -5.79 -3.26
N ALA A 22 5.32 -4.92 -3.77
CA ALA A 22 5.90 -3.82 -3.01
C ALA A 22 4.81 -2.86 -2.47
N ILE A 23 3.82 -2.51 -3.29
CA ILE A 23 2.67 -1.70 -2.87
C ILE A 23 1.89 -2.38 -1.74
N ILE A 24 1.59 -3.67 -1.87
CA ILE A 24 0.89 -4.43 -0.83
C ILE A 24 1.68 -4.45 0.48
N VAL A 25 2.99 -4.72 0.42
CA VAL A 25 3.86 -4.70 1.61
C VAL A 25 3.87 -3.32 2.28
N LEU A 26 3.97 -2.24 1.49
CA LEU A 26 3.93 -0.88 2.01
C LEU A 26 2.58 -0.54 2.67
N LEU A 27 1.46 -1.01 2.10
CA LEU A 27 0.13 -0.84 2.69
C LEU A 27 -0.03 -1.62 4.01
N ILE A 28 0.48 -2.86 4.07
CA ILE A 28 0.49 -3.66 5.31
C ILE A 28 1.33 -2.97 6.40
N LEU A 29 2.49 -2.43 6.03
CA LEU A 29 3.34 -1.67 6.93
C LEU A 29 2.62 -0.42 7.46
N ASN A 30 1.92 0.31 6.58
CA ASN A 30 1.13 1.47 6.97
C ASN A 30 0.04 1.11 7.98
N ILE A 31 -0.73 0.05 7.71
CA ILE A 31 -1.77 -0.44 8.64
C ILE A 31 -1.15 -0.83 10.00
N THR A 32 0.03 -1.46 9.98
CA THR A 32 0.75 -1.84 11.21
C THR A 32 1.11 -0.60 12.05
N PHE A 33 1.59 0.48 11.42
CA PHE A 33 1.84 1.74 12.11
C PHE A 33 0.56 2.39 12.63
N GLN A 34 -0.54 2.34 11.89
CA GLN A 34 -1.83 2.87 12.37
C GLN A 34 -2.36 2.10 13.58
N LEU A 35 -2.20 0.77 13.61
CA LEU A 35 -2.51 -0.03 14.79
C LEU A 35 -1.63 0.37 15.97
N TRP A 36 -0.34 0.56 15.76
CA TRP A 36 0.58 1.02 16.81
C TRP A 36 0.20 2.41 17.34
N PHE A 37 -0.15 3.37 16.48
CA PHE A 37 -0.67 4.67 16.87
C PHE A 37 -1.95 4.55 17.70
N LEU A 38 -2.89 3.69 17.30
CA LEU A 38 -4.13 3.46 18.04
C LEU A 38 -3.86 2.90 19.44
N PHE A 39 -3.00 1.88 19.54
CA PHE A 39 -2.59 1.32 20.83
C PHE A 39 -1.90 2.36 21.71
N GLY A 40 -0.99 3.15 21.14
CA GLY A 40 -0.31 4.22 21.85
C GLY A 40 -1.30 5.28 22.36
N ALA A 41 -2.26 5.69 21.52
CA ALA A 41 -3.26 6.69 21.86
C ALA A 41 -4.16 6.21 23.02
N LEU A 42 -4.65 4.97 22.94
CA LEU A 42 -5.46 4.37 24.01
C LEU A 42 -4.69 4.28 25.33
N ASN A 43 -3.44 3.80 25.28
CA ASN A 43 -2.61 3.65 26.47
C ASN A 43 -2.25 4.99 27.12
N ASN A 44 -2.05 6.05 26.32
CA ASN A 44 -1.75 7.39 26.84
C ASN A 44 -2.99 8.16 27.30
N ALA A 45 -4.16 7.92 26.68
CA ALA A 45 -5.41 8.53 27.11
C ALA A 45 -5.81 8.10 28.54
N LEU A 46 -5.49 6.86 28.92
CA LEU A 46 -5.65 6.35 30.29
C LEU A 46 -4.74 7.06 31.31
N GLN A 47 -3.67 7.71 30.85
CA GLN A 47 -2.72 8.45 31.68
C GLN A 47 -2.95 9.98 31.60
N GLU A 48 -4.12 10.41 31.13
CA GLU A 48 -4.48 11.81 30.89
C GLU A 48 -3.55 12.56 29.91
N ASN A 49 -2.73 11.84 29.15
CA ASN A 49 -1.84 12.41 28.14
C ASN A 49 -2.56 12.52 26.78
N LEU A 50 -3.45 13.51 26.68
CA LEU A 50 -4.24 13.77 25.47
C LEU A 50 -3.41 14.29 24.30
N GLU A 51 -2.26 14.91 24.55
CA GLU A 51 -1.38 15.42 23.49
C GLU A 51 -0.93 14.29 22.56
N PHE A 52 -0.53 13.15 23.14
CA PHE A 52 -0.13 11.98 22.37
C PHE A 52 -1.26 11.48 21.44
N ALA A 53 -2.50 11.46 21.94
CA ALA A 53 -3.66 11.05 21.15
C ALA A 53 -3.92 12.00 19.97
N ILE A 54 -3.74 13.31 20.16
CA ILE A 54 -3.90 14.31 19.10
C ILE A 54 -2.82 14.13 18.03
N TYR A 55 -1.54 14.01 18.43
CA TYR A 55 -0.46 13.82 17.47
C TYR A 55 -0.59 12.54 16.66
N THR A 56 -0.98 11.43 17.30
CA THR A 56 -1.20 10.15 16.62
C THR A 56 -2.45 10.16 15.73
N ALA A 57 -3.51 10.89 16.09
CA ALA A 57 -4.66 11.09 15.21
C ALA A 57 -4.28 11.86 13.93
N ILE A 58 -3.54 12.97 14.06
CA ILE A 58 -3.03 13.74 12.92
C ILE A 58 -2.09 12.87 12.06
N GLY A 59 -1.17 12.14 12.69
CA GLY A 59 -0.27 11.21 12.01
C GLY A 59 -1.01 10.11 11.25
N SER A 60 -2.10 9.59 11.81
CA SER A 60 -2.95 8.59 11.14
C SER A 60 -3.65 9.16 9.91
N ILE A 61 -4.13 10.41 9.96
CA ILE A 61 -4.72 11.09 8.78
C ILE A 61 -3.68 11.23 7.67
N VAL A 62 -2.47 11.68 8.01
CA VAL A 62 -1.37 11.81 7.04
C VAL A 62 -1.02 10.45 6.43
N MET A 63 -0.91 9.40 7.24
CA MET A 63 -0.66 8.04 6.77
C MET A 63 -1.80 7.49 5.88
N ALA A 64 -3.05 7.82 6.19
CA ALA A 64 -4.19 7.44 5.35
C ALA A 64 -4.12 8.12 3.98
N VAL A 65 -3.82 9.42 3.92
CA VAL A 65 -3.59 10.14 2.66
C VAL A 65 -2.42 9.52 1.89
N PHE A 66 -1.33 9.18 2.57
CA PHE A 66 -0.20 8.50 1.95
C PHE A 66 -0.58 7.14 1.35
N SER A 67 -1.43 6.36 2.03
CA SER A 67 -1.96 5.10 1.48
C SER A 67 -2.74 5.31 0.19
N PHE A 68 -3.61 6.32 0.14
CA PHE A 68 -4.31 6.66 -1.11
C PHE A 68 -3.35 7.14 -2.20
N TRP A 69 -2.34 7.93 -1.84
CA TRP A 69 -1.34 8.41 -2.79
C TRP A 69 -0.56 7.25 -3.41
N ILE A 70 -0.21 6.22 -2.64
CA ILE A 70 0.53 5.04 -3.14
C ILE A 70 -0.26 4.26 -4.20
N LEU A 71 -1.59 4.30 -4.16
CA LEU A 71 -2.43 3.61 -5.14
C LEU A 71 -2.29 4.21 -6.55
N ASN A 72 -1.75 5.42 -6.71
CA ASN A 72 -1.43 5.99 -8.04
C ASN A 72 -0.33 5.20 -8.76
N TYR A 73 0.39 4.31 -8.07
CA TYR A 73 1.43 3.47 -8.64
C TYR A 73 0.95 2.04 -8.98
N LEU A 74 -0.36 1.76 -8.87
CA LEU A 74 -0.89 0.44 -9.22
C LEU A 74 -0.58 0.10 -10.69
N PRO A 75 -0.02 -1.09 -11.00
CA PRO A 75 0.21 -1.49 -12.37
C PRO A 75 -1.12 -1.74 -13.11
N ASP A 76 -1.12 -1.52 -14.42
CA ASP A 76 -2.29 -1.74 -15.25
C ASP A 76 -2.83 -3.18 -15.15
N PRO A 77 -4.17 -3.36 -15.17
CA PRO A 77 -4.78 -4.68 -15.13
C PRO A 77 -4.38 -5.47 -16.38
N GLN A 78 -4.09 -6.76 -16.17
CA GLN A 78 -3.73 -7.66 -17.27
C GLN A 78 -4.94 -7.81 -18.21
N LYS A 79 -4.78 -7.42 -19.48
CA LYS A 79 -5.76 -7.75 -20.52
C LYS A 79 -5.78 -9.27 -20.65
N SER A 80 -6.89 -9.91 -20.26
CA SER A 80 -7.05 -11.34 -20.56
C SER A 80 -7.21 -11.48 -22.07
N GLU A 81 -6.48 -12.41 -22.67
CA GLU A 81 -6.78 -12.82 -24.04
C GLU A 81 -8.16 -13.49 -23.99
N SER A 82 -9.20 -12.73 -24.32
CA SER A 82 -10.48 -13.29 -24.73
C SER A 82 -10.18 -14.17 -25.93
N LYS A 83 -10.09 -15.49 -25.69
CA LYS A 83 -10.07 -16.51 -26.73
C LYS A 83 -11.33 -16.30 -27.59
N LYS A 84 -11.15 -15.69 -28.75
CA LYS A 84 -12.06 -15.85 -29.88
C LYS A 84 -11.68 -17.11 -30.65
#